data_AF-A0A1G1NXQ3-F1
#
_entry.id   AF-A0A1G1NXQ3-F1
#
_cell.length_a   1.000
_cell.length_b   1.000
_cell.length_c   1.000
_cell.angle_alpha   90.00
_cell.angle_beta   90.00
_cell.angle_gamma   90.00
#
_symmetry.space_group_name_H-M   'P 1'
#
loop_
_entity.id
_entity.type
_entity.pdbx_description
1 polymer ?
#
loop_
_entity_poly.entity_id
_entity_poly.type
_entity_poly.pdbx_seq_one_letter_code
_entity_poly.pdbx_strand_id
1 'polypeptide(L)'
;MTAEFWINLFEAVSSLVIAVIVAYIAYRQHILDKNKFRLDLYDRRLRGFKVIKRIISETVRSGDFPLKDQDILREFWEAMAESNFIFDKEIVDYFDEIYRKGLDLHFLEERLGTIQGQGEREKIITSRSKCFEWFTHQLKNHTEIFKKYLKIYSS
;
A
#
# COMPACT_ATOMS: atom_id res chain seq x y z
N MET A 1 38.16 41.05 42.05
CA MET A 1 37.18 40.41 41.14
C MET A 1 35.88 40.26 41.91
N THR A 2 34.82 40.96 41.50
CA THR A 2 33.52 40.95 42.19
C THR A 2 32.75 39.67 41.85
N ALA A 3 31.91 39.19 42.77
CA ALA A 3 31.10 37.98 42.57
C ALA A 3 30.22 38.06 41.30
N GLU A 4 29.80 39.28 40.93
CA GLU A 4 29.03 39.58 39.72
C GLU A 4 29.73 39.14 38.42
N PHE A 5 31.07 39.25 38.34
CA PHE A 5 31.81 38.83 37.15
C PHE A 5 31.71 37.31 36.92
N TRP A 6 31.82 36.53 37.99
CA TRP A 6 31.73 35.06 37.92
C TRP A 6 30.30 34.60 37.62
N ILE A 7 29.29 35.30 38.15
CA ILE A 7 27.88 35.02 37.86
C ILE A 7 27.58 35.27 36.38
N ASN A 8 27.95 36.44 35.85
CA ASN A 8 27.73 36.78 34.44
C ASN A 8 28.49 35.86 33.49
N LEU A 9 29.71 35.45 33.85
CA LEU A 9 30.49 34.49 33.07
C LEU A 9 29.80 33.12 33.01
N PHE A 10 29.28 32.64 34.14
CA PHE A 10 28.58 31.35 34.21
C PHE A 10 27.28 31.39 33.40
N GLU A 11 26.53 32.48 33.47
CA GLU A 11 25.31 32.68 32.69
C GLU A 11 25.59 32.68 31.18
N ALA A 12 26.61 33.42 30.74
CA ALA A 12 27.01 33.46 29.33
C ALA A 12 27.51 32.09 28.80
N VAL A 13 28.32 31.39 29.59
CA VAL A 13 28.81 30.05 29.23
C VAL A 13 27.66 29.05 29.19
N SER A 14 26.73 29.11 30.14
CA SER A 14 25.56 28.23 30.16
C SER A 14 24.68 28.44 28.93
N SER A 15 24.45 29.70 28.54
CA SER A 15 23.69 30.05 27.34
C SER A 15 24.35 29.54 26.06
N LEU A 16 25.68 29.66 25.96
CA LEU A 16 26.46 29.14 24.84
C LEU A 16 26.40 27.60 24.77
N VAL A 17 26.53 26.92 25.91
CA VAL A 17 26.44 25.46 26.00
C VAL A 17 25.04 24.98 25.58
N ILE A 18 23.99 25.63 26.06
CA ILE A 18 22.61 25.32 25.66
C ILE A 18 22.43 25.53 24.15
N ALA A 19 22.93 26.63 23.60
CA ALA A 19 22.84 26.90 22.16
C ALA A 19 23.53 25.81 21.32
N VAL A 20 24.71 25.34 21.73
CA VAL A 20 25.43 24.24 21.06
C VAL A 20 24.65 22.93 21.16
N ILE A 21 24.09 22.61 22.33
CA ILE A 21 23.26 21.40 22.52
C ILE A 21 22.02 21.44 21.63
N VAL A 22 21.31 22.57 21.59
CA VAL A 22 20.13 22.76 20.74
C VAL A 22 20.48 22.62 19.26
N ALA A 23 21.58 23.24 18.81
CA ALA A 23 22.05 23.11 17.43
C ALA A 23 22.39 21.65 17.06
N TYR A 24 23.03 20.92 17.98
CA TYR A 24 23.35 19.51 17.79
C TYR A 24 22.08 18.64 17.72
N ILE A 25 21.11 18.87 18.61
CA ILE A 25 19.83 18.15 18.60
C ILE A 25 19.07 18.43 17.29
N ALA A 26 19.00 19.69 16.85
CA ALA A 26 18.34 20.06 15.59
C ALA A 26 18.99 19.38 14.38
N TYR A 27 20.33 19.34 14.33
CA TYR A 27 21.06 18.61 13.30
C TYR A 27 20.73 17.11 13.30
N ARG A 28 20.68 16.49 14.48
CA ARG A 28 20.30 15.08 14.63
C ARG A 28 18.84 14.83 14.22
N GLN A 29 17.91 15.71 14.57
CA GLN A 29 16.51 15.63 14.16
C GLN A 29 16.37 15.67 12.64
N HIS A 30 17.08 16.59 11.97
CA HIS A 30 17.06 16.68 10.51
C HIS A 30 17.53 15.38 9.82
N ILE A 31 18.53 14.70 10.37
CA ILE A 31 18.98 13.40 9.86
C ILE A 31 17.94 12.30 10.13
N LEU A 32 17.33 12.27 11.32
CA LEU A 32 16.31 11.28 11.67
C LEU A 32 15.04 11.42 10.83
N ASP A 33 14.66 12.64 10.48
CA ASP A 33 13.45 12.91 9.68
C ASP A 33 13.57 12.36 8.26
N LYS A 34 14.77 12.35 7.67
CA LYS A 34 15.01 11.70 6.37
C LYS A 34 14.77 10.19 6.43
N ASN A 35 15.18 9.54 7.52
CA ASN A 35 14.95 8.10 7.71
C ASN A 35 13.48 7.80 7.99
N LYS A 36 12.78 8.67 8.73
CA LYS A 36 11.33 8.56 8.95
C LYS A 36 10.54 8.66 7.65
N PHE A 37 10.89 9.59 6.75
CA PHE A 37 10.22 9.72 5.46
C PHE A 37 10.34 8.44 4.61
N ARG A 38 11.54 7.83 4.58
CA ARG A 38 11.76 6.56 3.88
C ARG A 38 10.97 5.41 4.49
N LEU A 39 10.90 5.35 5.82
CA LEU A 39 10.13 4.33 6.53
C LEU A 39 8.62 4.50 6.27
N ASP A 40 8.10 5.72 6.36
CA ASP A 40 6.69 6.02 6.10
C ASP A 40 6.30 5.62 4.67
N LEU A 41 7.12 6.01 3.68
CA LEU A 41 6.90 5.60 2.29
C LEU A 41 6.89 4.08 2.13
N TYR A 42 7.82 3.38 2.78
CA TYR A 42 7.86 1.92 2.76
C TYR A 42 6.62 1.30 3.39
N ASP A 43 6.19 1.78 4.55
CA ASP A 43 5.00 1.29 5.25
C ASP A 43 3.74 1.50 4.40
N ARG A 44 3.60 2.66 3.76
CA ARG A 44 2.51 2.92 2.82
C ARG A 44 2.52 1.96 1.63
N ARG A 45 3.69 1.70 1.04
CA ARG A 45 3.84 0.74 -0.06
C ARG A 45 3.50 -0.68 0.37
N LEU A 46 3.94 -1.07 1.57
CA LEU A 46 3.64 -2.36 2.15
C LEU A 46 2.14 -2.53 2.43
N ARG A 47 1.43 -1.47 2.83
CA ARG A 47 -0.03 -1.51 2.96
C ARG A 47 -0.71 -1.82 1.63
N GLY A 48 -0.37 -1.11 0.55
CA GLY A 48 -0.92 -1.39 -0.79
C GLY A 48 -0.71 -2.84 -1.23
N PHE A 49 0.51 -3.38 -1.02
CA PHE A 49 0.81 -4.78 -1.27
C PHE A 49 -0.09 -5.75 -0.48
N LYS A 50 -0.23 -5.52 0.84
CA LYS A 50 -1.03 -6.37 1.73
C LYS A 50 -2.51 -6.37 1.32
N VAL A 51 -3.04 -5.22 0.94
CA VAL A 51 -4.44 -5.06 0.52
C VAL A 51 -4.70 -5.84 -0.78
N ILE A 52 -3.82 -5.71 -1.80
CA ILE A 52 -3.94 -6.51 -3.03
C ILE A 52 -3.84 -8.01 -2.73
N LYS A 53 -2.87 -8.42 -1.92
CA LYS A 53 -2.71 -9.83 -1.54
C LYS A 53 -3.97 -10.36 -0.86
N ARG A 54 -4.57 -9.58 0.05
CA ARG A 54 -5.81 -9.94 0.73
C ARG A 54 -6.94 -10.13 -0.27
N ILE A 55 -7.17 -9.18 -1.19
CA ILE A 55 -8.25 -9.30 -2.17
C ILE A 55 -8.07 -10.48 -3.12
N ILE A 56 -6.85 -10.71 -3.63
CA ILE A 56 -6.59 -11.86 -4.51
C ILE A 56 -6.86 -13.16 -3.73
N SER A 57 -6.36 -13.27 -2.49
CA SER A 57 -6.55 -14.44 -1.65
C SER A 57 -8.02 -14.71 -1.37
N GLU A 58 -8.78 -13.67 -1.05
CA GLU A 58 -10.22 -13.77 -0.77
C GLU A 58 -11.03 -14.13 -2.01
N THR A 59 -10.67 -13.56 -3.17
CA THR A 59 -11.30 -13.88 -4.45
C THR A 59 -11.07 -15.34 -4.83
N VAL A 60 -9.83 -15.83 -4.69
CA VAL A 60 -9.52 -17.24 -4.99
C VAL A 60 -10.17 -18.18 -3.98
N ARG A 61 -10.21 -17.81 -2.69
CA ARG A 61 -10.81 -18.63 -1.63
C ARG A 61 -12.32 -18.78 -1.80
N SER A 62 -13.02 -17.69 -2.10
CA SER A 62 -14.48 -17.67 -2.20
C SER A 62 -15.00 -18.05 -3.58
N GLY A 63 -14.18 -17.92 -4.62
CA GLY A 63 -14.59 -18.16 -6.00
C GLY A 63 -15.28 -16.96 -6.67
N ASP A 64 -15.44 -15.84 -5.96
CA ASP A 64 -16.06 -14.60 -6.41
C ASP A 64 -15.32 -13.37 -5.84
N PHE A 65 -15.49 -12.20 -6.44
CA PHE A 65 -14.91 -10.97 -5.93
C PHE A 65 -15.69 -10.47 -4.68
N PRO A 66 -15.02 -10.06 -3.59
CA PRO A 66 -15.66 -9.82 -2.29
C PRO A 66 -16.44 -8.48 -2.21
N LEU A 67 -17.32 -8.19 -3.17
CA LEU A 67 -18.11 -6.94 -3.22
C LEU A 67 -19.07 -6.76 -2.05
N LYS A 68 -19.48 -7.87 -1.42
CA LYS A 68 -20.40 -7.86 -0.26
C LYS A 68 -19.69 -7.54 1.05
N ASP A 69 -18.36 -7.68 1.09
CA ASP A 69 -17.55 -7.33 2.25
C ASP A 69 -17.12 -5.86 2.15
N GLN A 70 -17.89 -4.99 2.81
CA GLN A 70 -17.67 -3.55 2.76
C GLN A 70 -16.32 -3.14 3.36
N ASP A 71 -15.80 -3.88 4.35
CA ASP A 71 -14.53 -3.55 4.98
C ASP A 71 -13.38 -3.81 4.02
N ILE A 72 -13.36 -4.98 3.37
CA ILE A 72 -12.34 -5.33 2.37
C ILE A 72 -12.40 -4.37 1.17
N LEU A 73 -13.60 -4.05 0.70
CA LEU A 73 -13.76 -3.19 -0.47
C LEU A 73 -13.35 -1.75 -0.18
N ARG A 74 -13.67 -1.24 1.01
CA ARG A 74 -13.21 0.08 1.47
C ARG A 74 -11.68 0.14 1.54
N GLU A 75 -11.06 -0.83 2.20
CA GLU A 75 -9.59 -0.89 2.31
C GLU A 75 -8.91 -0.89 0.92
N PHE A 76 -9.52 -1.57 -0.05
CA PHE A 76 -9.04 -1.61 -1.42
C PHE A 76 -9.16 -0.29 -2.16
N TRP A 77 -10.31 0.37 -2.07
CA TRP A 77 -10.48 1.69 -2.70
C TRP A 77 -9.58 2.75 -2.07
N GLU A 78 -9.39 2.71 -0.76
CA GLU A 78 -8.43 3.58 -0.07
C GLU A 78 -7.00 3.31 -0.58
N ALA A 79 -6.59 2.03 -0.65
CA ALA A 79 -5.28 1.66 -1.17
C ALA A 79 -5.08 2.03 -2.65
N MET A 80 -6.10 1.86 -3.48
CA MET A 80 -6.10 2.26 -4.89
C MET A 80 -5.97 3.79 -5.03
N ALA A 81 -6.74 4.56 -4.26
CA ALA A 81 -6.66 6.02 -4.25
C ALA A 81 -5.27 6.49 -3.78
N GLU A 82 -4.75 5.92 -2.69
CA GLU A 82 -3.41 6.20 -2.21
C GLU A 82 -2.32 5.80 -3.23
N SER A 83 -2.54 4.74 -4.01
CA SER A 83 -1.53 4.23 -4.94
C SER A 83 -1.12 5.25 -6.00
N ASN A 84 -2.06 6.11 -6.43
CA ASN A 84 -1.84 7.20 -7.38
C ASN A 84 -0.75 8.20 -6.94
N PHE A 85 -0.48 8.30 -5.64
CA PHE A 85 0.49 9.25 -5.09
C PHE A 85 1.84 8.61 -4.73
N ILE A 86 1.91 7.28 -4.63
CA ILE A 86 3.00 6.57 -3.95
C ILE A 86 3.76 5.62 -4.90
N PHE A 87 3.06 5.17 -5.95
CA PHE A 87 3.58 4.24 -6.93
C PHE A 87 3.59 4.83 -8.34
N ASP A 88 4.35 4.18 -9.22
CA ASP A 88 4.32 4.47 -10.64
C ASP A 88 3.03 3.92 -11.27
N LYS A 89 2.73 4.36 -12.48
CA LYS A 89 1.55 3.98 -13.27
C LYS A 89 1.33 2.47 -13.37
N GLU A 90 2.40 1.68 -13.39
CA GLU A 90 2.35 0.22 -13.41
C GLU A 90 1.51 -0.39 -12.28
N ILE A 91 1.68 0.10 -11.04
CA ILE A 91 0.92 -0.42 -9.90
C ILE A 91 -0.52 0.08 -9.92
N VAL A 92 -0.72 1.33 -10.31
CA VAL A 92 -2.06 1.92 -10.47
C VAL A 92 -2.87 1.13 -11.48
N ASP A 93 -2.30 0.87 -12.66
CA ASP A 93 -2.92 0.06 -13.71
C ASP A 93 -3.21 -1.37 -13.20
N TYR A 94 -2.38 -1.91 -12.33
CA TYR A 94 -2.59 -3.24 -11.74
C TYR A 94 -3.74 -3.27 -10.72
N PHE A 95 -3.88 -2.23 -9.89
CA PHE A 95 -5.06 -2.06 -9.03
C PHE A 95 -6.34 -2.01 -9.88
N ASP A 96 -6.34 -1.23 -10.96
CA ASP A 96 -7.47 -1.09 -11.88
C ASP A 96 -7.80 -2.43 -12.57
N GLU A 97 -6.78 -3.17 -12.99
CA GLU A 97 -6.97 -4.48 -13.61
C GLU A 97 -7.61 -5.49 -12.66
N ILE A 98 -7.13 -5.56 -11.40
CA ILE A 98 -7.74 -6.40 -10.36
C ILE A 98 -9.20 -6.04 -10.15
N TYR A 99 -9.51 -4.74 -10.06
CA TYR A 99 -10.87 -4.29 -9.84
C TYR A 99 -11.79 -4.67 -11.00
N ARG A 100 -11.38 -4.37 -12.25
CA ARG A 100 -12.16 -4.69 -13.45
C ARG A 100 -12.38 -6.19 -13.60
N LYS A 101 -11.33 -7.01 -13.44
CA LYS A 101 -11.44 -8.48 -13.47
C LYS A 101 -12.34 -9.00 -12.36
N GLY A 102 -12.30 -8.37 -11.19
CA GLY A 102 -13.16 -8.70 -10.05
C GLY A 102 -14.63 -8.47 -10.36
N LEU A 103 -14.96 -7.30 -10.92
CA LEU A 103 -16.31 -6.99 -11.38
C LEU A 103 -16.77 -7.95 -12.48
N ASP A 104 -15.92 -8.25 -13.46
CA ASP A 104 -16.23 -9.23 -14.51
C ASP A 104 -16.58 -10.60 -13.92
N LEU A 105 -15.78 -11.08 -12.95
CA LEU A 105 -16.02 -12.35 -12.27
C LEU A 105 -17.38 -12.37 -11.56
N HIS A 106 -17.69 -11.30 -10.84
CA HIS A 106 -18.94 -11.17 -10.10
C HIS A 106 -20.17 -11.14 -11.02
N PHE A 107 -20.15 -10.31 -12.07
CA PHE A 107 -21.27 -10.26 -13.01
C PHE A 107 -21.46 -11.56 -13.79
N LEU A 108 -20.37 -12.29 -14.07
CA LEU A 108 -20.45 -13.63 -14.66
C LEU A 108 -21.11 -14.63 -13.71
N GLU A 109 -20.82 -14.56 -12.40
CA GLU A 109 -21.46 -15.38 -11.37
C GLU A 109 -22.97 -15.08 -11.28
N GLU A 110 -23.34 -13.80 -11.18
CA GLU A 110 -24.76 -13.39 -11.12
C GLU A 110 -25.54 -13.81 -12.37
N ARG A 111 -24.94 -13.66 -13.55
CA ARG A 111 -25.57 -14.06 -14.82
C ARG A 111 -25.74 -15.58 -14.92
N LEU A 112 -24.79 -16.35 -14.37
CA LEU A 112 -24.88 -17.82 -14.33
C LEU A 112 -26.06 -18.30 -13.47
N GLY A 113 -26.41 -17.56 -12.42
CA GLY A 113 -27.57 -17.83 -11.57
C GLY A 113 -28.93 -17.56 -12.22
N THR A 114 -28.98 -16.69 -13.24
CA THR A 114 -30.23 -16.24 -13.87
C THR A 114 -30.51 -16.86 -15.24
N ILE A 115 -29.52 -17.53 -15.84
CA ILE A 115 -29.61 -18.00 -17.21
C ILE A 115 -30.29 -19.37 -17.36
N GLN A 116 -31.19 -19.48 -18.34
CA GLN A 116 -31.95 -20.72 -18.62
C GLN A 116 -31.45 -21.49 -19.86
N GLY A 117 -30.75 -20.86 -20.80
CA GLY A 117 -30.30 -21.49 -22.05
C GLY A 117 -28.93 -22.18 -21.94
N GLN A 118 -28.83 -23.44 -22.41
CA GLN A 118 -27.62 -24.27 -22.28
C GLN A 118 -26.38 -23.70 -23.02
N GLY A 119 -26.55 -23.22 -24.25
CA GLY A 119 -25.43 -22.72 -25.05
C GLY A 119 -24.84 -21.39 -24.55
N GLU A 120 -25.66 -20.52 -23.96
CA GLU A 120 -25.18 -19.27 -23.37
C GLU A 120 -24.57 -19.52 -21.97
N ARG A 121 -25.11 -20.49 -21.22
CA ARG A 121 -24.54 -20.95 -19.95
C ARG A 121 -23.10 -21.46 -20.12
N GLU A 122 -22.82 -22.26 -21.15
CA GLU A 122 -21.48 -22.79 -21.42
C GLU A 122 -20.45 -21.68 -21.72
N LYS A 123 -20.86 -20.64 -22.48
CA LYS A 123 -20.02 -19.46 -22.75
C LYS A 123 -19.68 -18.69 -21.47
N ILE A 124 -20.66 -18.52 -20.56
CA ILE A 124 -20.46 -17.85 -19.28
C ILE A 124 -19.53 -18.66 -18.39
N ILE A 125 -19.74 -19.99 -18.27
CA ILE A 125 -18.87 -20.88 -17.50
C ILE A 125 -17.42 -20.76 -17.99
N THR A 126 -17.21 -20.81 -19.30
CA THR A 126 -15.88 -20.71 -19.89
C THR A 126 -15.23 -19.35 -19.59
N SER A 127 -15.98 -18.25 -19.72
CA SER A 127 -15.49 -16.90 -19.44
C SER A 127 -15.15 -16.71 -17.96
N ARG A 128 -16.01 -17.22 -17.08
CA ARG A 128 -15.81 -17.23 -15.63
C ARG A 128 -14.57 -18.02 -15.24
N SER A 129 -14.39 -19.22 -15.79
CA SER A 129 -13.21 -20.05 -15.53
C SER A 129 -11.91 -19.35 -15.94
N LYS A 130 -11.88 -18.70 -17.11
CA LYS A 130 -10.73 -17.89 -17.55
C LYS A 130 -10.45 -16.71 -16.62
N CYS A 131 -11.50 -16.03 -16.16
CA CYS A 131 -11.35 -14.90 -15.24
C CYS A 131 -10.83 -15.36 -13.88
N PHE A 132 -11.36 -16.47 -13.36
CA PHE A 132 -10.90 -17.07 -12.12
C PHE A 132 -9.45 -17.57 -12.22
N GLU A 133 -9.08 -18.22 -13.34
CA GLU A 133 -7.71 -18.65 -13.61
C GLU A 133 -6.73 -17.46 -13.64
N TRP A 134 -7.14 -16.31 -14.18
CA TRP A 134 -6.33 -15.10 -14.10
C TRP A 134 -6.03 -14.70 -12.64
N PHE A 135 -7.02 -14.77 -11.74
CA PHE A 135 -6.83 -14.49 -10.31
C PHE A 135 -5.93 -15.50 -9.61
N THR A 136 -6.01 -16.80 -9.95
CA THR A 136 -5.12 -17.81 -9.36
C THR A 136 -3.67 -17.58 -9.77
N HIS A 137 -3.41 -17.14 -11.00
CA HIS A 137 -2.07 -16.72 -11.41
C HIS A 137 -1.57 -15.49 -10.65
N GLN A 138 -2.47 -14.57 -10.27
CA GLN A 138 -2.09 -13.40 -9.49
C GLN A 138 -1.57 -13.74 -8.09
N LEU A 139 -1.90 -14.90 -7.51
CA LEU A 139 -1.37 -15.34 -6.19
C LEU A 139 0.16 -15.38 -6.12
N LYS A 140 0.85 -15.59 -7.25
CA LYS A 140 2.31 -15.49 -7.33
C LYS A 140 2.77 -14.20 -7.99
N ASN A 141 2.06 -13.77 -9.03
CA ASN A 141 2.48 -12.64 -9.87
C ASN A 141 2.50 -11.30 -9.11
N HIS A 142 1.57 -11.06 -8.18
CA HIS A 142 1.50 -9.81 -7.42
C HIS A 142 2.79 -9.52 -6.63
N THR A 143 3.50 -10.56 -6.17
CA THR A 143 4.75 -10.37 -5.42
C THR A 143 5.88 -9.87 -6.33
N GLU A 144 5.96 -10.34 -7.57
CA GLU A 144 6.98 -9.89 -8.53
C GLU A 144 6.74 -8.44 -8.96
N ILE A 145 5.48 -8.07 -9.20
CA ILE A 145 5.09 -6.68 -9.54
C ILE A 145 5.50 -5.71 -8.43
N PHE A 146 5.24 -6.05 -7.16
CA PHE A 146 5.57 -5.17 -6.03
C PHE A 146 7.05 -5.21 -5.60
N LYS A 147 7.83 -6.18 -6.08
CA LYS A 147 9.22 -6.41 -5.67
C LYS A 147 10.12 -5.20 -5.87
N LYS A 148 9.92 -4.44 -6.96
CA LYS A 148 10.65 -3.19 -7.23
C LYS A 148 10.41 -2.14 -6.14
N TYR A 149 9.20 -2.10 -5.58
CA TYR A 149 8.77 -1.06 -4.65
C TYR A 149 8.97 -1.42 -3.17
N LEU A 150 9.12 -2.72 -2.86
CA LEU A 150 9.34 -3.24 -1.51
C LEU A 150 10.82 -3.46 -1.15
N LYS A 151 11.77 -3.19 -2.05
CA LYS A 151 13.20 -3.20 -1.72
C LYS A 151 13.56 -1.96 -0.90
N ILE A 152 13.94 -2.15 0.37
CA ILE A 152 14.35 -1.07 1.28
C ILE A 152 15.73 -0.50 0.91
N TYR A 153 16.55 -1.27 0.17
CA TYR A 153 17.88 -0.88 -0.29
C TYR A 153 17.99 -1.11 -1.80
N SER A 154 18.16 -0.04 -2.58
CA SER A 154 18.91 -0.13 -3.84
C SER A 154 20.39 -0.17 -3.47
N SER A 155 21.07 -1.28 -3.74
CA SER A 155 22.52 -1.25 -3.95
C SER A 155 22.84 -0.43 -5.19
#